data_AF-A0A7S3BXT8-F1
#
_entry.id   AF-A0A7S3BXT8-F1
#
_cell.length_a   1.000
_cell.length_b   1.000
_cell.length_c   1.000
_cell.angle_alpha   90.00
_cell.angle_beta   90.00
_cell.angle_gamma   90.00
#
_symmetry.space_group_name_H-M   'P 1'
#
loop_
_entity.id
_entity.type
_entity.pdbx_description
1 polymer ?
#
loop_
_entity_poly.entity_id
_entity_poly.type
_entity_poly.pdbx_seq_one_letter_code
_entity_poly.pdbx_strand_id
1 'polypeptide(L)'
;SPTRMMVASMSMLLDASLAIMLLFFGGFHFRMALINETSIEGHSPAFDIDSRTNWEQVFGTNPWLWFLPVWGNGPAGDGVHWPTHHRHKESCEAAHVEEGHLLPDTSASSDASTDA
;
A
#
# COMPACT_ATOMS: atom_id res chain seq x y z
N SER A 1 47.67 17.72 8.76
CA SER A 1 47.45 19.17 8.94
C SER A 1 46.10 19.39 9.58
N PRO A 2 45.89 20.49 10.33
CA PRO A 2 44.61 20.85 10.93
C PRO A 2 43.44 20.86 9.94
N THR A 3 43.69 21.28 8.70
CA THR A 3 42.72 21.27 7.60
C THR A 3 42.17 19.87 7.29
N ARG A 4 43.01 18.82 7.33
CA ARG A 4 42.55 17.44 7.11
C ARG A 4 41.62 16.96 8.22
N MET A 5 41.89 17.34 9.47
CA MET A 5 41.04 17.00 10.61
C MET A 5 39.71 17.75 10.56
N MET A 6 39.73 19.02 10.15
CA MET A 6 38.51 19.83 9.97
C MET A 6 37.61 19.27 8.85
N VAL A 7 38.18 18.91 7.70
CA VAL A 7 37.38 18.32 6.60
C VAL A 7 36.81 16.97 7.03
N ALA A 8 37.60 16.12 7.70
CA ALA A 8 37.13 14.83 8.19
C ALA A 8 36.01 14.96 9.23
N SER A 9 36.09 15.92 10.16
CA SER A 9 35.02 16.12 11.14
C SER A 9 33.73 16.62 10.48
N MET A 10 33.83 17.51 9.49
CA MET A 10 32.66 17.98 8.73
C MET A 10 32.00 16.85 7.94
N SER A 11 32.79 15.99 7.27
CA SER A 11 32.23 14.85 6.53
C SER A 11 31.56 13.85 7.47
N MET A 12 32.18 13.52 8.61
CA MET A 12 31.58 12.60 9.59
C MET A 12 30.25 13.11 10.14
N LEU A 13 30.11 14.43 10.37
CA LEU A 13 28.86 15.02 10.82
C LEU A 13 27.77 14.97 9.74
N LEU A 14 28.12 15.29 8.49
CA LEU A 14 27.21 15.18 7.35
C LEU A 14 26.77 13.72 7.15
N ASP A 15 27.71 12.78 7.12
CA ASP A 15 27.44 11.35 6.97
C ASP A 15 26.54 10.83 8.09
N ALA A 16 26.80 11.23 9.35
CA ALA A 16 25.97 10.83 10.48
C ALA A 16 24.54 11.39 10.39
N SER A 17 24.39 12.68 10.04
CA SER A 17 23.07 13.29 9.88
C SER A 17 22.27 12.64 8.74
N LEU A 18 22.93 12.37 7.61
CA LEU A 18 22.33 11.71 6.47
C LEU A 18 21.96 10.27 6.81
N ALA A 19 22.82 9.54 7.51
CA ALA A 19 22.56 8.17 7.94
C ALA A 19 21.34 8.08 8.87
N ILE A 20 21.20 9.01 9.82
CA ILE A 20 20.02 9.07 10.71
C ILE A 20 18.75 9.35 9.91
N MET A 21 18.78 10.33 9.00
CA MET A 21 17.63 10.65 8.14
C MET A 21 17.22 9.46 7.28
N LEU A 22 18.19 8.81 6.61
CA LEU A 22 17.96 7.64 5.76
C LEU A 22 17.51 6.42 6.56
N LEU A 23 17.92 6.28 7.84
CA LEU A 23 17.46 5.19 8.70
C LEU A 23 15.95 5.27 8.95
N PHE A 24 15.45 6.45 9.34
CA PHE A 24 14.01 6.63 9.58
C PHE A 24 13.21 6.57 8.29
N PHE A 25 13.67 7.27 7.25
CA PHE A 25 13.02 7.25 5.94
C PHE A 25 12.98 5.84 5.35
N GLY A 26 14.13 5.17 5.30
CA GLY A 26 14.24 3.80 4.85
C GLY A 26 13.37 2.86 5.66
N GLY A 27 13.46 2.89 6.99
CA GLY A 27 12.66 2.03 7.88
C GLY A 27 11.15 2.20 7.67
N PHE A 28 10.68 3.42 7.46
CA PHE A 28 9.29 3.70 7.10
C PHE A 28 8.89 3.05 5.77
N HIS A 29 9.71 3.19 4.72
CA HIS A 29 9.45 2.56 3.42
C HIS A 29 9.57 1.02 3.45
N PHE A 30 10.52 0.48 4.21
CA PHE A 30 10.63 -0.98 4.42
C PHE A 30 9.37 -1.53 5.08
N ARG A 31 8.84 -0.85 6.11
CA ARG A 31 7.57 -1.25 6.74
C ARG A 31 6.45 -1.28 5.70
N MET A 32 6.28 -0.19 4.93
CA MET A 32 5.23 -0.07 3.91
C MET A 32 5.30 -1.20 2.88
N ALA A 33 6.50 -1.52 2.37
CA ALA A 33 6.70 -2.62 1.42
C ALA A 33 6.33 -3.99 2.01
N LEU A 34 6.53 -4.20 3.32
CA LEU A 34 6.22 -5.48 3.98
C LEU A 34 4.73 -5.68 4.27
N ILE A 35 3.94 -4.61 4.38
CA ILE A 35 2.50 -4.66 4.67
C ILE A 35 1.63 -4.20 3.49
N ASN A 36 2.25 -3.95 2.34
CA ASN A 36 1.60 -3.52 1.10
C ASN A 36 0.75 -2.24 1.26
N GLU A 37 1.32 -1.23 1.92
CA GLU A 37 0.71 0.10 2.06
C GLU A 37 1.45 1.13 1.21
N THR A 38 0.70 2.09 0.66
CA THR A 38 1.29 3.28 0.04
C THR A 38 1.30 4.46 1.01
N SER A 39 2.12 5.48 0.76
CA SER A 39 2.20 6.65 1.66
C SER A 39 0.94 7.51 1.69
N ILE A 40 0.00 7.32 0.74
CA ILE A 40 -1.29 8.01 0.70
C ILE A 40 -2.43 7.13 1.25
N GLU A 41 -2.22 5.82 1.32
CA GLU A 41 -3.18 4.89 1.93
C GLU A 41 -3.27 5.17 3.44
N GLY A 42 -4.49 5.24 3.98
CA GLY A 42 -4.68 5.06 5.42
C GLY A 42 -4.37 3.61 5.80
N HIS A 43 -4.14 3.34 7.10
CA HIS A 43 -3.86 1.97 7.57
C HIS A 43 -5.01 1.03 7.18
N SER A 44 -4.78 0.14 6.21
CA SER A 44 -5.80 -0.73 5.64
C SER A 44 -5.19 -2.10 5.30
N PRO A 45 -5.68 -3.19 5.92
CA PRO A 45 -5.16 -4.53 5.65
C PRO A 45 -5.71 -5.13 4.35
N ALA A 46 -6.35 -4.34 3.47
CA ALA A 46 -7.00 -4.84 2.27
C ALA A 46 -6.00 -5.50 1.31
N PHE A 47 -4.81 -4.92 1.17
CA PHE A 47 -3.74 -5.37 0.27
C PHE A 47 -2.62 -6.14 1.00
N ASP A 48 -2.67 -6.21 2.33
CA ASP A 48 -1.72 -7.00 3.13
C ASP A 48 -2.07 -8.49 3.06
N ILE A 49 -1.33 -9.24 2.24
CA ILE A 49 -1.55 -10.69 2.06
C ILE A 49 -0.62 -11.47 2.98
N ASP A 50 0.67 -11.32 2.74
CA ASP A 50 1.75 -11.85 3.56
C ASP A 50 3.04 -11.10 3.21
N SER A 51 3.97 -10.99 4.16
CA SER A 51 5.16 -10.16 3.99
C SER A 51 6.06 -10.56 2.81
N ARG A 52 6.04 -11.83 2.39
CA ARG A 52 6.85 -12.30 1.26
C ARG A 52 6.19 -11.92 -0.06
N THR A 53 4.90 -12.17 -0.22
CA THR A 53 4.13 -11.77 -1.40
C THR A 53 4.11 -10.25 -1.56
N ASN A 54 3.93 -9.51 -0.47
CA ASN A 54 3.99 -8.04 -0.46
C ASN A 54 5.37 -7.55 -0.92
N TRP A 55 6.44 -8.20 -0.45
CA TRP A 55 7.80 -7.87 -0.86
C TRP A 55 8.07 -8.17 -2.35
N GLU A 56 7.61 -9.32 -2.84
CA GLU A 56 7.71 -9.71 -4.25
C GLU A 56 6.90 -8.78 -5.17
N GLN A 57 5.82 -8.17 -4.68
CA GLN A 57 5.10 -7.14 -5.42
C GLN A 57 5.93 -5.87 -5.63
N VAL A 58 6.98 -5.61 -4.84
CA VAL A 58 7.86 -4.45 -5.02
C VAL A 58 9.14 -4.82 -5.77
N PHE A 59 9.80 -5.90 -5.34
CA PHE A 59 11.14 -6.27 -5.81
C PHE A 59 11.17 -7.40 -6.84
N GLY A 60 10.02 -8.01 -7.12
CA GLY A 60 9.88 -9.14 -8.02
C GLY A 60 10.20 -10.49 -7.37
N THR A 61 9.99 -11.55 -8.14
CA THR A 61 10.04 -12.94 -7.65
C THR A 61 11.44 -13.53 -7.53
N ASN A 62 12.46 -12.84 -8.05
CA ASN A 62 13.85 -13.31 -8.01
C ASN A 62 14.67 -12.62 -6.90
N PRO A 63 14.97 -13.31 -5.78
CA PRO A 63 15.68 -12.71 -4.65
C PRO A 63 17.09 -12.22 -4.96
N TRP A 64 17.75 -12.81 -5.96
CA TRP A 64 19.08 -12.39 -6.39
C TRP A 64 19.11 -10.99 -7.00
N LEU A 65 17.96 -10.50 -7.47
CA LEU A 65 17.83 -9.20 -8.12
C LEU A 65 17.34 -8.09 -7.17
N TRP A 66 16.94 -8.43 -5.93
CA TRP A 66 16.38 -7.44 -4.98
C TRP A 66 17.35 -6.31 -4.62
N PHE A 67 18.66 -6.56 -4.65
CA PHE A 67 19.68 -5.55 -4.36
C PHE A 67 20.25 -4.87 -5.61
N LEU A 68 19.75 -5.24 -6.80
CA LEU A 68 20.21 -4.68 -8.05
C LEU A 68 19.15 -3.72 -8.60
N PRO A 69 19.54 -2.55 -9.16
CA PRO A 69 18.60 -1.60 -9.76
C PRO A 69 18.19 -2.08 -11.16
N VAL A 70 17.67 -3.29 -11.25
CA VAL A 70 17.29 -3.94 -12.51
C VAL A 70 15.85 -4.44 -12.42
N TRP A 71 15.19 -4.51 -13.56
CA TRP A 71 13.84 -5.04 -13.66
C TRP A 71 13.86 -6.57 -13.49
N GLY A 72 13.62 -7.06 -12.27
CA GLY A 72 13.71 -8.47 -11.90
C GLY A 72 12.48 -9.32 -12.23
N ASN A 73 11.99 -9.24 -13.47
CA ASN A 73 10.66 -9.72 -13.89
C ASN A 73 9.49 -8.96 -13.23
N GLY A 74 9.73 -7.68 -12.94
CA GLY A 74 8.73 -6.70 -12.53
C GLY A 74 8.17 -6.87 -11.12
N PRO A 75 7.44 -5.85 -10.62
CA PRO A 75 6.50 -6.06 -9.53
C PRO A 75 5.54 -7.19 -9.91
N ALA A 76 5.20 -8.07 -8.97
CA ALA A 76 4.23 -9.15 -9.20
C ALA A 76 2.80 -8.58 -9.36
N GLY A 77 2.47 -8.03 -10.54
CA GLY A 77 1.16 -7.44 -10.84
C GLY A 77 1.13 -6.65 -12.17
N ASP A 78 -0.06 -6.27 -12.61
CA ASP A 78 -0.28 -5.45 -13.82
C ASP A 78 -0.36 -3.94 -13.53
N GLY A 79 -0.31 -3.55 -12.25
CA GLY A 79 -0.44 -2.17 -11.77
C GLY A 79 -1.88 -1.65 -11.73
N VAL A 80 -2.86 -2.46 -12.12
CA VAL A 80 -4.29 -2.09 -12.16
C VAL A 80 -5.09 -2.93 -11.16
N HIS A 81 -4.81 -4.23 -11.11
CA HIS A 81 -5.47 -5.20 -10.24
C HIS A 81 -4.49 -5.69 -9.18
N TRP A 82 -4.89 -5.50 -7.93
CA TRP A 82 -4.11 -5.92 -6.77
C TRP A 82 -4.86 -7.02 -6.02
N PRO A 83 -4.18 -8.12 -5.66
CA PRO A 83 -4.80 -9.18 -4.87
C PRO A 83 -5.16 -8.64 -3.47
N THR A 84 -6.35 -9.01 -2.98
CA THR A 84 -6.88 -8.55 -1.69
C THR A 84 -7.09 -9.71 -0.73
N HIS A 85 -6.85 -9.49 0.55
CA HIS A 85 -7.12 -10.48 1.58
C HIS A 85 -8.63 -10.79 1.68
N HIS A 86 -9.03 -12.07 1.51
CA HIS A 86 -10.44 -12.50 1.45
C HIS A 86 -11.30 -12.04 2.64
N ARG A 87 -10.70 -11.90 3.82
CA ARG A 87 -11.39 -11.45 5.04
C ARG A 87 -11.93 -10.01 4.96
N HIS A 88 -11.38 -9.18 4.06
CA HIS A 88 -11.87 -7.82 3.82
C HIS A 88 -13.02 -7.79 2.81
N LYS A 89 -12.99 -8.67 1.80
CA LYS A 89 -14.10 -8.85 0.85
C LYS A 89 -15.41 -9.16 1.57
N GLU A 90 -15.39 -10.12 2.50
CA GLU A 90 -16.60 -10.49 3.27
C GLU A 90 -17.13 -9.34 4.13
N SER A 91 -16.25 -8.49 4.67
CA SER A 91 -16.65 -7.34 5.51
C SER A 91 -17.23 -6.18 4.70
N CYS A 92 -16.64 -5.86 3.53
CA CYS A 92 -17.17 -4.84 2.62
C CYS A 92 -18.46 -5.30 1.92
N GLU A 93 -18.54 -6.57 1.54
CA GLU A 93 -19.73 -7.16 0.92
C GLU A 93 -20.88 -7.24 1.93
N ALA A 94 -20.60 -7.58 3.20
CA ALA A 94 -21.58 -7.48 4.28
C ALA A 94 -22.03 -6.04 4.56
N ALA A 95 -21.12 -5.05 4.53
CA ALA A 95 -21.46 -3.63 4.72
C ALA A 95 -22.32 -3.08 3.57
N HIS A 96 -22.03 -3.45 2.32
CA HIS A 96 -22.85 -3.08 1.17
C HIS A 96 -24.24 -3.74 1.16
N VAL A 97 -24.34 -4.98 1.68
CA VAL A 97 -25.63 -5.66 1.85
C VAL A 97 -26.47 -5.00 2.96
N GLU A 98 -25.85 -4.48 4.01
CA GLU A 98 -26.55 -3.72 5.06
C GLU A 98 -27.09 -2.38 4.55
N GLU A 99 -26.30 -1.61 3.78
CA GLU A 99 -26.76 -0.35 3.18
C GLU A 99 -27.85 -0.55 2.12
N GLY A 100 -27.78 -1.63 1.33
CA GLY A 100 -28.78 -1.95 0.31
C GLY A 100 -30.14 -2.36 0.86
N HIS A 101 -30.22 -2.81 2.12
CA HIS A 101 -31.46 -3.24 2.77
C HIS A 101 -32.24 -2.10 3.46
N LEU A 102 -31.65 -0.89 3.56
CA LEU A 102 -32.26 0.26 4.24
C LEU A 102 -33.04 1.21 3.31
N LEU A 103 -33.15 0.91 2.02
CA LEU A 103 -34.03 1.68 1.12
C LEU A 103 -35.44 1.10 1.16
N PRO A 104 -36.46 1.84 1.68
CA PRO A 104 -37.84 1.41 1.58
C PRO A 104 -38.27 1.43 0.11
N ASP A 105 -38.87 0.32 -0.33
CA ASP A 105 -39.51 0.18 -1.64
C ASP A 105 -40.57 1.27 -1.84
N THR A 106 -40.18 2.39 -2.45
CA THR A 106 -41.11 3.40 -2.93
C THR A 106 -41.56 3.02 -4.33
N SER A 107 -42.34 1.95 -4.42
CA SER A 107 -43.11 1.62 -5.63
C SER A 107 -44.53 1.22 -5.24
N ALA A 108 -45.32 2.22 -4.83
CA ALA A 108 -46.77 2.07 -4.67
C ALA A 108 -47.51 3.12 -5.50
N SER A 109 -47.89 2.68 -6.70
CA SER A 109 -49.11 3.02 -7.44
C SER A 109 -49.48 4.49 -7.63
N SER A 110 -49.22 4.99 -8.83
CA SER A 110 -50.08 6.00 -9.47
C SER A 110 -50.47 5.44 -10.82
N ASP A 111 -51.63 4.79 -10.91
CA ASP A 111 -52.39 4.55 -12.14
C ASP A 111 -53.74 3.93 -11.81
N ALA A 112 -54.81 4.72 -11.95
CA ALA A 112 -56.15 4.25 -12.35
C ALA A 112 -57.12 5.43 -12.45
N SER A 113 -57.13 6.10 -13.60
CA SER A 113 -58.31 6.80 -14.11
C SER A 113 -58.93 5.97 -15.22
N THR A 114 -60.17 5.50 -15.06
CA THR A 114 -61.23 5.50 -16.10
C THR A 114 -62.56 4.88 -15.60
N ASP A 115 -63.61 5.69 -15.74
CA ASP A 115 -64.97 5.42 -16.24
C ASP A 115 -65.93 4.42 -15.54
N ALA A 116 -66.98 4.96 -14.91
CA ALA A 116 -68.38 4.93 -15.38
C ALA A 116 -69.30 5.74 -14.45
#